data_AF-H7C5F8-F1
#
_entry.id   AF-H7C5F8-F1
#
_cell.length_a   1.000
_cell.length_b   1.000
_cell.length_c   1.000
_cell.angle_alpha   90.00
_cell.angle_beta   90.00
_cell.angle_gamma   90.00
#
_symmetry.space_group_name_H-M   'P 1'
#
loop_
_entity.id
_entity.type
_entity.pdbx_description
1 polymer ?
#
loop_
_entity_poly.entity_id
_entity_poly.type
_entity_poly.pdbx_seq_one_letter_code
_entity_poly.pdbx_strand_id
1 'polypeptide(L)' 'LFYCLFSKYEELASAVLKRDVDIITLYQKVSVWLLRYDFVLEYPRPVMPNMVFIGGINCKKRKDLSQ' A
#
# COMPACT_ATOMS: atom_id res chain seq x y z
N LEU A 1 10.63 -15.85 1.93
CA LEU A 1 10.96 -14.44 2.25
C LEU A 1 9.69 -13.61 2.47
N PHE A 2 8.80 -13.49 1.47
CA PHE A 2 7.53 -12.77 1.59
C PHE A 2 6.64 -13.29 2.74
N TYR A 3 6.47 -14.60 2.88
CA TYR A 3 5.70 -15.21 3.97
C TYR A 3 6.13 -14.74 5.38
N CYS A 4 7.44 -14.72 5.67
CA CYS A 4 7.96 -14.29 6.97
C CYS A 4 7.79 -12.79 7.24
N LEU A 5 7.73 -11.96 6.19
CA LEU A 5 7.52 -10.51 6.32
C LEU A 5 6.05 -10.20 6.61
N PHE A 6 5.13 -10.95 6.01
CA PHE A 6 3.69 -10.70 6.11
C PHE A 6 3.01 -11.44 7.25
N SER A 7 3.53 -12.57 7.74
CA SER A 7 2.88 -13.36 8.80
C SER A 7 2.54 -12.54 10.05
N LYS A 8 3.43 -11.63 10.47
CA LYS A 8 3.17 -10.73 11.62
C LYS A 8 2.01 -9.79 11.39
N TYR A 9 1.82 -9.32 10.16
CA TYR A 9 0.71 -8.45 9.81
C TYR A 9 -0.59 -9.21 9.67
N GLU A 10 -0.53 -10.51 9.38
CA GLU A 10 -1.70 -11.37 9.18
C GLU A 10 -2.44 -11.57 10.50
N GLU A 11 -1.68 -11.85 11.57
CA GLU A 11 -2.18 -11.91 12.94
C GLU A 11 -2.80 -10.58 13.37
N LEU A 12 -2.11 -9.46 13.11
CA LEU A 12 -2.61 -8.12 13.43
C LEU A 12 -3.89 -7.78 12.66
N ALA A 13 -3.92 -8.04 11.35
CA ALA A 13 -5.07 -7.78 10.51
C ALA A 13 -6.27 -8.62 10.96
N SER A 14 -6.04 -9.88 11.31
CA SER A 14 -7.08 -10.78 11.81
C SER A 14 -7.62 -10.32 13.17
N ALA A 15 -6.75 -9.84 14.06
CA ALA A 15 -7.15 -9.27 15.35
C ALA A 15 -7.99 -7.98 15.19
N VAL A 16 -7.59 -7.07 14.29
CA VAL A 16 -8.29 -5.79 14.07
C VAL A 16 -9.62 -6.00 13.33
N LEU A 17 -9.63 -6.83 12.28
CA LEU A 17 -10.80 -7.09 11.44
C LEU A 17 -11.71 -8.18 12.01
N LYS A 18 -11.29 -8.85 13.09
CA LYS A 18 -12.01 -9.92 13.80
C LYS A 18 -12.48 -11.06 12.89
N ARG A 19 -11.67 -11.39 11.88
CA ARG A 19 -11.90 -12.50 10.94
C ARG A 19 -10.57 -13.06 10.50
N ASP A 20 -10.56 -14.28 10.02
CA ASP A 20 -9.39 -14.84 9.35
C ASP A 20 -9.11 -14.05 8.05
N VAL A 21 -7.88 -13.58 7.89
CA VAL A 21 -7.47 -12.75 6.76
C VAL A 21 -6.15 -13.24 6.21
N ASP A 22 -6.18 -13.78 4.99
CA ASP A 22 -4.97 -13.90 4.18
C ASP A 22 -4.60 -12.52 3.59
N ILE A 23 -3.38 -12.07 3.86
CA ILE A 23 -2.87 -10.78 3.41
C ILE A 23 -2.85 -10.65 1.88
N ILE A 24 -2.53 -11.74 1.17
CA ILE A 24 -2.45 -11.70 -0.29
C ILE A 24 -3.86 -11.47 -0.87
N THR A 25 -4.83 -12.23 -0.38
CA THR A 25 -6.25 -12.06 -0.74
C THR A 25 -6.78 -10.69 -0.34
N LEU A 26 -6.38 -10.17 0.83
CA LEU A 26 -6.75 -8.82 1.27
C LEU A 26 -6.26 -7.79 0.26
N TYR A 27 -4.99 -7.89 -0.17
CA TYR A 27 -4.40 -6.93 -1.09
C TYR A 27 -5.03 -6.96 -2.48
N GLN A 28 -5.42 -8.13 -2.97
CA GLN A 28 -6.13 -8.27 -4.24
C GLN A 28 -7.51 -7.61 -4.23
N LYS A 29 -8.20 -7.59 -3.08
CA LYS A 29 -9.57 -7.04 -2.94
C LYS A 29 -9.61 -5.53 -2.74
N VAL A 30 -8.47 -4.86 -2.55
CA VAL A 30 -8.42 -3.40 -2.36
C VAL A 30 -8.83 -2.67 -3.64
N SER A 31 -9.59 -1.58 -3.51
CA SER A 31 -10.10 -0.84 -4.67
C SER A 31 -9.04 -0.03 -5.41
N VAL A 32 -8.13 0.62 -4.69
CA VAL A 32 -7.06 1.46 -5.25
C VAL A 32 -5.82 1.39 -4.35
N TRP A 33 -4.66 1.18 -4.98
CA TRP A 33 -3.35 1.24 -4.36
C TRP A 33 -2.64 2.51 -4.79
N LEU A 34 -2.14 3.28 -3.83
CA LEU A 34 -1.38 4.49 -4.10
C LEU A 34 0.09 4.23 -3.79
N LEU A 35 0.94 4.23 -4.82
CA LEU A 35 2.34 3.90 -4.66
C LEU A 35 3.18 5.15 -4.87
N ARG A 36 3.92 5.53 -3.83
CA ARG A 36 4.80 6.71 -3.83
C ARG A 36 6.12 6.41 -4.54
N TYR A 37 6.05 5.94 -5.77
CA TYR A 37 7.20 5.81 -6.66
C TYR A 37 6.81 6.21 -8.07
N ASP A 38 7.81 6.56 -8.86
CA ASP A 38 7.65 6.94 -10.25
C ASP A 38 8.17 5.82 -11.14
N PHE A 39 7.38 5.40 -12.13
CA PHE A 39 7.76 4.35 -13.08
C PHE A 39 8.91 4.79 -13.99
N VAL A 40 9.18 6.10 -14.11
CA VAL A 40 10.28 6.64 -14.94
C VAL A 40 11.64 6.34 -14.31
N LEU A 41 11.71 6.23 -12.98
CA LEU A 41 12.98 6.06 -12.24
C LEU A 41 13.34 4.59 -12.00
N GLU A 42 12.41 3.66 -12.26
CA GLU A 42 12.53 2.25 -11.92
C GLU A 42 12.30 1.36 -13.14
N TYR A 43 12.89 0.17 -13.13
CA TYR A 43 12.67 -0.80 -14.21
C TYR A 43 11.18 -1.18 -14.28
N PRO A 44 10.53 -1.15 -15.47
CA PRO A 44 9.11 -1.44 -15.60
C PRO A 44 8.83 -2.89 -15.22
N ARG A 45 7.88 -3.09 -14.31
CA ARG A 45 7.41 -4.41 -13.88
C ARG A 45 5.88 -4.43 -13.90
N PRO A 46 5.26 -5.57 -14.18
CA PRO A 46 3.80 -5.69 -14.10
C PRO A 46 3.30 -5.32 -12.70
N VAL A 47 2.29 -4.45 -12.65
CA VAL A 47 1.58 -4.06 -11.43
C VAL A 47 0.11 -4.48 -11.51
N MET A 48 -0.56 -4.54 -10.37
CA MET A 48 -1.99 -4.87 -10.32
C MET A 48 -2.82 -3.73 -10.97
N PRO A 49 -3.93 -3.99 -11.68
CA PRO A 49 -4.68 -2.94 -12.38
C PRO A 49 -5.25 -1.82 -11.50
N ASN A 50 -5.43 -2.08 -10.20
CA ASN A 50 -5.86 -1.10 -9.21
C ASN A 50 -4.70 -0.27 -8.62
N MET A 51 -3.48 -0.39 -9.14
CA MET A 51 -2.30 0.34 -8.69
C MET A 51 -2.08 1.65 -9.46
N VAL A 52 -1.99 2.75 -8.71
CA VAL A 52 -1.78 4.11 -9.21
C VAL A 52 -0.48 4.67 -8.60
N PHE A 53 0.41 5.10 -9.48
CA PHE A 53 1.69 5.68 -9.13
C PHE A 53 1.49 7.16 -8.80
N ILE A 54 1.75 7.54 -7.56
CA ILE A 54 1.77 8.93 -7.09
C ILE A 54 3.22 9.32 -6.76
N GLY A 55 4.11 9.13 -7.73
CA GLY A 55 5.47 9.67 -7.67
C GLY A 55 5.48 11.19 -7.50
N GLY A 56 6.62 11.75 -7.07
CA GLY A 56 6.81 13.21 -7.07
C GLY A 56 6.02 14.01 -6.02
N ILE A 57 5.32 13.36 -5.07
CA ILE A 57 4.73 14.07 -3.93
C ILE A 57 5.80 14.54 -2.95
N ASN A 58 6.32 15.73 -3.22
CA ASN A 58 7.05 16.53 -2.26
C ASN A 58 6.01 17.37 -1.52
N CYS A 59 5.73 17.00 -0.27
CA CYS A 59 4.89 17.83 0.59
C CYS A 59 5.48 19.24 0.63
N LYS A 60 4.77 20.22 0.07
CA LYS A 60 5.06 21.63 0.40
C LYS A 60 4.92 21.78 1.92
N LYS A 61 5.75 22.63 2.53
CA LYS A 61 5.70 22.89 3.97
C LYS A 61 4.24 23.12 4.37
N ARG A 62 3.77 22.35 5.37
CA ARG A 62 2.40 22.44 5.87
C ARG A 62 2.15 23.91 6.24
N LYS A 63 1.24 24.56 5.52
CA LYS A 63 0.72 25.86 5.96
C LYS A 63 -0.20 25.54 7.13
N ASP A 64 -0.02 26.22 8.25
CA ASP A 64 -0.94 26.09 9.36
C ASP A 64 -2.33 26.44 8.86
N LEU A 65 -3.27 25.52 9.10
CA LEU A 65 -4.67 25.79 8.84
C LEU A 65 -5.08 26.82 9.89
N SER A 66 -5.37 28.05 9.47
CA SER A 66 -6.05 28.99 10.35
C SER A 66 -7.38 28.35 10.76
N GLN A 67 -7.57 28.14 12.06
CA GLN A 67 -8.87 27.73 12.60
C GLN A 67 -9.94 28.76 12.30
#